data_AF-A0A3C1E2G4-F1
#
_entry.id   AF-A0A3C1E2G4-F1
#
_cell.length_a   1.000
_cell.length_b   1.000
_cell.length_c   1.000
_cell.angle_alpha   90.00
_cell.angle_beta   90.00
_cell.angle_gamma   90.00
#
_symmetry.space_group_name_H-M   'P 1'
#
loop_
_entity.id
_entity.type
_entity.pdbx_description
1 polymer ?
#
loop_
_entity_poly.entity_id
_entity_poly.type
_entity_poly.pdbx_seq_one_letter_code
_entity_poly.pdbx_strand_id
1 'polypeptide(L)' 'MNSPSATQALVDAGVSIWLDDLSRSALSDGRLAALIQDANVSGVTTNPTIFHTAITDADDYTDALRELAQAG' A
#
# COMPACT_ATOMS: atom_id res chain seq x y z
N MET A 1 30.63 9.36 1.57
CA MET A 1 29.73 8.46 2.33
C MET A 1 28.33 8.96 2.07
N ASN A 2 27.46 8.14 1.46
CA ASN A 2 26.06 8.54 1.28
C ASN A 2 25.41 8.58 2.66
N SER A 3 24.79 9.72 3.00
CA SER A 3 23.98 9.81 4.21
C SER A 3 22.82 8.81 4.14
N PRO A 4 22.44 8.16 5.24
CA PRO A 4 21.25 7.32 5.29
C PRO A 4 20.01 8.10 4.82
N SER A 5 19.06 7.40 4.21
CA SER A 5 17.76 8.01 3.85
C SER A 5 17.03 8.49 5.12
N ALA A 6 16.11 9.44 4.96
CA ALA A 6 15.32 9.93 6.10
C ALA A 6 14.54 8.79 6.79
N THR A 7 14.04 7.83 6.01
CA THR A 7 13.35 6.65 6.53
C THR A 7 14.30 5.72 7.27
N GLN A 8 15.54 5.56 6.80
CA GLN A 8 16.55 4.77 7.51
C GLN A 8 16.91 5.39 8.87
N ALA A 9 17.07 6.72 8.93
CA ALA A 9 17.37 7.39 10.20
C ALA A 9 16.26 7.21 11.25
N LEU A 10 14.99 7.13 10.82
CA LEU A 10 13.86 6.83 11.71
C LEU A 10 13.90 5.39 12.23
N VAL A 11 14.21 4.44 11.36
CA VAL A 11 14.37 3.02 11.75
C VAL A 11 15.52 2.85 12.75
N ASP A 12 16.66 3.50 12.51
CA ASP A 12 17.81 3.47 13.41
C ASP A 12 17.48 4.07 14.80
N ALA A 13 16.52 5.00 14.85
CA ALA A 13 15.98 5.57 16.09
C ALA A 13 14.88 4.71 16.74
N GLY A 14 14.56 3.54 16.19
CA GLY A 14 13.55 2.61 16.70
C GLY A 14 12.11 2.90 16.29
N VAL A 15 11.90 3.76 15.29
CA VAL A 15 10.56 4.12 14.79
C VAL A 15 10.13 3.18 13.67
N SER A 16 8.92 2.63 13.77
CA SER A 16 8.31 1.83 12.69
C SER A 16 7.59 2.73 11.69
N ILE A 17 7.76 2.46 10.39
CA ILE A 17 7.16 3.24 9.30
C ILE A 17 6.01 2.44 8.69
N TRP A 18 4.82 3.04 8.68
CA TRP A 18 3.61 2.42 8.15
C TRP A 18 3.12 3.19 6.92
N LEU A 19 2.67 2.45 5.90
CA LEU A 19 2.01 3.03 4.74
C LEU A 19 0.52 3.19 5.01
N ASP A 20 0.01 4.41 4.92
CA ASP A 20 -1.41 4.73 5.08
C ASP A 20 -2.15 4.75 3.74
N ASP A 21 -2.03 3.65 3.00
CA ASP A 21 -2.70 3.41 1.73
C ASP A 21 -2.58 1.93 1.34
N LEU A 22 -3.55 1.40 0.61
CA LEU A 22 -3.42 0.11 -0.05
C LEU A 22 -4.46 -0.05 -1.18
N SER A 23 -3.96 -0.20 -2.41
CA SER A 23 -4.76 -0.60 -3.57
C SER A 23 -4.38 -2.01 -4.05
N ARG A 24 -5.25 -2.62 -4.86
CA ARG A 24 -4.94 -3.92 -5.50
C ARG A 24 -3.76 -3.82 -6.46
N SER A 25 -3.65 -2.75 -7.24
CA SER A 25 -2.49 -2.46 -8.10
C SER A 25 -1.20 -2.44 -7.30
N ALA A 26 -1.16 -1.76 -6.15
CA ALA A 26 0.06 -1.68 -5.34
C ALA A 26 0.59 -3.04 -4.87
N LEU A 27 -0.29 -4.06 -4.80
CA LEU A 27 0.07 -5.45 -4.50
C LEU A 27 0.59 -6.20 -5.74
N SER A 28 0.05 -5.93 -6.93
CA SER A 28 0.35 -6.67 -8.16
C SER A 28 1.48 -6.06 -8.99
N ASP A 29 1.68 -4.74 -8.92
CA ASP A 29 2.65 -3.98 -9.72
C ASP A 29 4.05 -3.89 -9.08
N GLY A 30 4.19 -4.38 -7.84
CA GLY A 30 5.45 -4.35 -7.08
C GLY A 30 5.72 -3.06 -6.31
N ARG A 31 4.82 -2.07 -6.36
CA ARG A 31 4.96 -0.81 -5.61
C ARG A 31 5.11 -1.03 -4.11
N LEU A 32 4.26 -1.88 -3.50
CA LEU A 32 4.38 -2.16 -2.07
C LEU A 32 5.72 -2.84 -1.75
N ALA A 33 6.18 -3.75 -2.60
CA ALA A 33 7.48 -4.41 -2.42
C ALA A 33 8.64 -3.40 -2.47
N ALA A 34 8.60 -2.45 -3.41
CA ALA A 34 9.57 -1.37 -3.48
C ALA A 34 9.54 -0.47 -2.22
N LEU A 35 8.35 -0.14 -1.69
CA LEU A 35 8.24 0.65 -0.46
C LEU A 35 8.80 -0.09 0.77
N ILE A 36 8.66 -1.41 0.84
CA ILE A 36 9.27 -2.22 1.89
C ILE A 36 10.80 -2.18 1.77
N GLN A 37 11.34 -2.42 0.56
CA GLN A 37 12.78 -2.52 0.32
C GLN A 37 13.50 -1.17 0.42
N ASP A 38 12.94 -0.13 -0.20
CA ASP A 38 13.62 1.14 -0.43
C ASP A 38 13.23 2.23 0.58
N ALA A 39 12.04 2.10 1.20
CA ALA A 39 11.50 3.10 2.11
C ALA A 39 11.27 2.58 3.55
N ASN A 40 11.68 1.35 3.85
CA ASN A 40 11.58 0.73 5.18
C ASN A 40 10.15 0.62 5.74
N VAL A 41 9.14 0.51 4.86
CA VAL A 41 7.76 0.27 5.29
C VAL A 41 7.66 -1.10 5.95
N SER A 42 7.14 -1.15 7.17
CA SER A 42 6.99 -2.38 7.97
C SER A 42 5.54 -2.73 8.32
N GLY A 43 4.59 -1.87 7.97
CA GLY A 43 3.16 -2.08 8.16
C GLY A 43 2.32 -1.30 7.15
N VAL A 44 1.06 -1.70 7.02
CA VAL A 44 0.07 -1.02 6.17
C VAL A 44 -1.21 -0.79 6.95
N THR A 45 -1.87 0.34 6.72
CA THR A 45 -3.24 0.58 7.19
C THR A 45 -4.18 0.80 6.02
N THR A 46 -5.40 0.32 6.21
CA THR A 46 -6.54 0.71 5.39
C THR A 46 -7.58 1.33 6.31
N ASN A 47 -8.50 2.07 5.71
CA ASN A 47 -9.70 2.56 6.37
C ASN A 47 -10.82 2.67 5.30
N PRO A 48 -12.09 2.89 5.70
CA PRO A 48 -13.20 2.95 4.74
C PRO A 48 -13.02 3.96 3.61
N THR A 49 -12.37 5.11 3.86
CA THR A 49 -12.11 6.12 2.84
C THR A 49 -11.06 5.63 1.83
N ILE A 50 -9.93 5.09 2.31
CA ILE A 50 -8.89 4.49 1.45
C ILE A 50 -9.47 3.38 0.58
N PHE A 51 -10.28 2.49 1.18
CA PHE A 51 -10.86 1.38 0.44
C PHE A 51 -11.89 1.85 -0.60
N HIS A 52 -12.69 2.87 -0.27
CA HIS A 52 -13.60 3.48 -1.24
C HIS A 52 -12.84 4.03 -2.45
N THR A 53 -11.80 4.83 -2.22
CA THR A 53 -10.95 5.37 -3.29
C THR A 53 -10.30 4.26 -4.13
N ALA A 54 -9.75 3.23 -3.48
CA ALA A 54 -9.13 2.10 -4.19
C ALA A 54 -10.11 1.37 -5.11
N ILE A 55 -11.39 1.29 -4.74
CA ILE A 55 -12.43 0.66 -5.56
C ILE A 55 -12.90 1.58 -6.69
N THR A 56 -13.05 2.88 -6.44
CA THR A 56 -13.63 3.80 -7.43
C THR A 56 -12.65 4.25 -8.50
N ASP A 57 -11.36 4.33 -8.15
CA ASP A 57 -10.36 4.98 -9.00
C ASP A 57 -9.57 3.97 -9.87
N ALA A 58 -9.81 2.66 -9.70
CA ALA A 58 -9.08 1.61 -10.39
C ALA A 58 -10.00 0.53 -10.97
N ASP A 59 -9.76 0.15 -12.23
CA ASP A 59 -10.42 -0.98 -12.89
C ASP A 59 -10.05 -2.33 -12.26
N ASP A 60 -9.02 -2.36 -11.40
CA ASP A 60 -8.49 -3.55 -10.73
C ASP A 60 -9.55 -4.33 -9.93
N TYR A 61 -10.65 -3.68 -9.52
CA TYR A 61 -11.74 -4.30 -8.77
C TYR A 61 -12.94 -4.69 -9.64
N THR A 62 -13.00 -4.26 -10.90
CA THR A 62 -14.19 -4.39 -11.75
C THR A 62 -14.65 -5.83 -11.94
N ASP A 63 -13.72 -6.76 -12.19
CA ASP A 63 -14.09 -8.17 -12.40
C ASP A 63 -14.62 -8.82 -11.13
N ALA A 64 -13.97 -8.56 -9.98
CA ALA A 64 -14.41 -9.06 -8.68
C ALA A 64 -15.78 -8.47 -8.29
N LEU A 65 -16.02 -7.19 -8.56
CA LEU A 65 -17.33 -6.56 -8.34
C LEU A 65 -18.41 -7.18 -9.22
N ARG A 66 -18.10 -7.48 -10.49
CA ARG A 66 -19.05 -8.12 -11.41
C ARG A 66 -19.42 -9.53 -10.95
N GLU A 67 -18.44 -10.31 -10.50
CA GLU A 67 -18.67 -11.65 -9.94
C GLU A 67 -19.56 -11.59 -8.69
N LEU A 68 -19.24 -10.70 -7.74
CA LEU A 68 -20.02 -10.53 -6.51
C LEU A 68 -21.45 -10.04 -6.80
N ALA A 69 -21.64 -9.18 -7.80
CA ALA A 69 -22.97 -8.72 -8.21
C ALA A 69 -23.81 -9.83 -8.86
N GLN A 70 -23.19 -10.83 -9.49
CA GLN A 70 -23.89 -12.00 -10.05
C GLN A 70 -24.25 -13.05 -9.00
N ALA A 71 -23.51 -13.08 -7.89
CA ALA A 71 -23.69 -14.06 -6.82
C ALA A 71 -24.73 -13.63 -5.76
N GLY A 72 -25.15 -12.37 -5.74
CA GLY A 72 -26.17 -11.82 -4.83
C GLY A 72 -27.58 -11.85 -5.41
#